data_AF-A0A3D5AZ24-F1
#
_entry.id   AF-A0A3D5AZ24-F1
#
_cell.length_a   1.000
_cell.length_b   1.000
_cell.length_c   1.000
_cell.angle_alpha   90.00
_cell.angle_beta   90.00
_cell.angle_gamma   90.00
#
_symmetry.space_group_name_H-M   'P 1'
#
loop_
_entity.id
_entity.type
_entity.pdbx_description
1 polymer ?
#
loop_
_entity_poly.entity_id
_entity_poly.type
_entity_poly.pdbx_seq_one_letter_code
_entity_poly.pdbx_strand_id
1 'polypeptide(L)' 'MSDSKYEPPAHSVTKEPKFCKCRLCHEYFYADTIAAAREACLEHGKQFHPTWHVTNCYCPD' A
#
# COMPACT_ATOMS: atom_id res chain seq x y z
N MET A 1 -18.07 -43.60 -13.80
CA MET A 1 -18.65 -42.24 -13.70
C MET A 1 -17.84 -41.51 -12.65
N SER A 2 -16.79 -40.82 -13.07
CA SER A 2 -15.88 -40.11 -12.15
C SER A 2 -16.33 -38.66 -12.07
N ASP A 3 -17.03 -38.34 -10.98
CA ASP A 3 -17.53 -37.02 -10.66
C ASP A 3 -16.32 -36.11 -10.33
N SER A 4 -15.82 -35.39 -11.34
CA SER A 4 -14.78 -34.38 -11.13
C SER A 4 -15.41 -33.18 -10.46
N LYS A 5 -15.26 -33.09 -9.13
CA LYS A 5 -15.59 -31.89 -8.36
C LYS A 5 -14.77 -30.73 -8.91
N TYR A 6 -15.43 -29.85 -9.66
CA TYR A 6 -14.87 -28.56 -10.03
C TYR A 6 -14.83 -27.69 -8.78
N GLU A 7 -13.66 -27.54 -8.18
CA GLU A 7 -13.42 -26.52 -7.17
C GLU A 7 -13.17 -25.19 -7.90
N PRO A 8 -14.04 -24.17 -7.76
CA PRO A 8 -13.78 -22.89 -8.37
C PRO A 8 -12.46 -22.34 -7.80
N PRO A 9 -11.60 -21.72 -8.63
CA PRO A 9 -10.40 -21.06 -8.11
C PRO A 9 -10.85 -20.09 -7.03
N ALA A 10 -10.32 -20.29 -5.82
CA ALA A 10 -10.50 -19.34 -4.74
C ALA A 10 -9.84 -18.04 -5.19
N HIS A 11 -10.61 -17.17 -5.85
CA HIS A 11 -10.29 -15.77 -5.99
C HIS A 11 -10.36 -15.20 -4.59
N SER A 12 -9.29 -15.40 -3.85
CA SER A 12 -9.06 -14.70 -2.60
C SER A 12 -9.17 -13.23 -2.97
N VAL A 13 -10.21 -12.58 -2.44
CA VAL A 13 -10.31 -11.12 -2.36
C VAL A 13 -9.26 -10.72 -1.34
N THR A 14 -7.99 -10.94 -1.68
CA THR A 14 -6.84 -10.84 -0.78
C THR A 14 -6.64 -9.36 -0.60
N LYS A 15 -7.33 -8.80 0.41
CA LYS A 15 -7.21 -7.46 1.02
C LYS A 15 -6.75 -6.37 0.05
N GLU A 16 -7.65 -5.43 -0.25
CA GLU A 16 -7.27 -4.21 -0.99
C GLU A 16 -5.96 -3.63 -0.44
N PRO A 17 -4.93 -3.43 -1.28
CA PRO A 17 -3.63 -3.01 -0.83
C PRO A 17 -3.74 -1.66 -0.13
N LYS A 18 -3.17 -1.58 1.07
CA LYS A 18 -3.13 -0.33 1.82
C LYS A 18 -2.06 0.56 1.22
N PHE A 19 -2.34 1.85 1.11
CA PHE A 19 -1.41 2.77 0.46
C PHE A 19 -1.26 4.08 1.23
N CYS A 20 -0.12 4.73 1.02
CA CYS A 20 0.08 6.14 1.33
C CYS A 20 0.55 6.86 0.07
N LYS A 21 0.34 8.16 0.02
CA LYS A 21 0.72 9.04 -1.09
C LYS A 21 1.56 10.19 -0.58
N CYS A 22 2.68 10.46 -1.23
CA CYS A 22 3.44 11.68 -0.98
C CYS A 22 2.66 12.89 -1.54
N ARG A 23 2.34 13.87 -0.72
CA ARG A 23 1.60 15.09 -1.09
C ARG A 23 2.41 16.05 -1.96
N LEU A 24 3.72 15.86 -2.04
CA LEU A 24 4.64 16.76 -2.73
C LEU A 24 4.90 16.31 -4.17
N CYS A 25 5.26 15.04 -4.34
CA CYS A 25 5.56 14.45 -5.64
C CYS A 25 4.46 13.51 -6.17
N HIS A 26 3.42 13.24 -5.38
CA HIS A 26 2.31 12.35 -5.72
C HIS A 26 2.67 10.87 -5.94
N GLU A 27 3.84 10.43 -5.47
CA GLU A 27 4.26 9.03 -5.48
C GLU A 27 3.41 8.19 -4.50
N TYR A 28 3.10 6.95 -4.87
CA TYR A 28 2.27 6.02 -4.10
C TYR A 28 3.13 4.90 -3.51
N PHE A 29 2.88 4.58 -2.24
CA PHE A 29 3.57 3.56 -1.47
C PHE A 29 2.54 2.52 -1.03
N TYR A 30 2.65 1.31 -1.55
CA TYR A 30 1.71 0.22 -1.27
C TYR A 30 2.33 -0.78 -0.29
N ALA A 31 1.55 -1.28 0.65
CA ALA A 31 1.96 -2.33 1.57
C ALA A 31 0.75 -3.10 2.12
N ASP A 32 1.02 -4.19 2.84
CA ASP A 32 -0.01 -4.99 3.50
C ASP A 32 -0.74 -4.24 4.62
N THR A 33 -0.09 -3.23 5.20
CA THR A 33 -0.64 -2.39 6.27
C THR A 33 -0.39 -0.90 6.00
N ILE A 34 -1.28 -0.03 6.50
CA ILE A 34 -1.09 1.43 6.42
C ILE A 34 0.19 1.86 7.15
N ALA A 35 0.56 1.18 8.24
CA ALA A 35 1.80 1.46 8.97
C ALA A 35 3.04 1.29 8.08
N ALA A 36 3.16 0.15 7.40
CA ALA A 36 4.27 -0.12 6.49
C ALA A 36 4.29 0.85 5.28
N ALA A 37 3.12 1.13 4.69
CA ALA A 37 3.01 2.12 3.60
C ALA A 37 3.44 3.53 4.06
N ARG A 38 3.14 3.88 5.32
CA ARG A 38 3.52 5.16 5.91
C ARG A 38 5.02 5.25 6.15
N GLU A 39 5.64 4.18 6.64
CA GLU A 39 7.11 4.14 6.84
C GLU A 39 7.85 4.38 5.53
N ALA A 40 7.49 3.66 4.46
CA ALA A 40 8.08 3.86 3.13
C ALA A 40 7.92 5.30 2.62
N CYS A 41 6.73 5.88 2.81
CA CYS A 41 6.47 7.27 2.43
C CYS A 41 7.29 8.28 3.26
N LEU A 42 7.51 8.02 4.55
CA LEU A 42 8.34 8.88 5.42
C LEU A 42 9.82 8.76 5.06
N GLU A 43 10.32 7.56 4.73
CA GLU A 43 11.69 7.35 4.27
C GLU A 43 11.95 8.07 2.94
N HIS A 44 11.03 7.95 1.99
CA HIS A 44 11.03 8.75 0.77
C HIS A 44 11.07 10.26 1.10
N GLY A 45 10.23 10.72 2.04
CA GLY A 45 10.23 12.11 2.49
C GLY A 45 11.58 12.57 3.03
N LYS A 46 12.23 11.77 3.86
CA LYS A 46 13.54 12.11 4.43
C LYS A 46 14.61 12.27 3.35
N GLN A 47 14.55 11.45 2.29
CA GLN A 47 15.53 11.46 1.21
C GLN A 47 15.29 12.59 0.20
N PHE A 48 14.05 12.77 -0.25
CA PHE A 48 13.72 13.65 -1.37
C PHE A 48 13.12 15.00 -0.94
N HIS A 49 12.56 15.06 0.27
CA HIS A 49 11.84 16.23 0.80
C HIS A 49 12.20 16.51 2.27
N PRO A 50 13.49 16.68 2.62
CA PRO A 50 13.97 16.69 4.00
C PRO A 50 13.30 17.75 4.89
N THR A 51 12.90 18.88 4.32
CA THR A 51 12.18 19.95 5.05
C THR A 51 10.73 19.58 5.41
N TRP A 52 10.11 18.69 4.64
CA TRP A 52 8.67 18.40 4.70
C TRP A 52 8.38 16.93 5.03
N HIS A 53 9.40 16.13 5.31
CA HIS A 53 9.32 14.68 5.53
C HIS A 53 8.35 14.24 6.65
N VAL A 54 8.00 15.13 7.59
CA VAL A 54 7.04 14.82 8.67
C VAL A 54 5.58 15.00 8.25
N THR A 55 5.31 15.83 7.24
CA THR A 55 3.95 16.16 6.75
C THR A 55 3.72 15.75 5.29
N ASN A 56 4.69 15.06 4.67
CA ASN A 56 4.63 14.69 3.26
C ASN A 56 3.61 13.58 2.98
N CYS A 57 3.25 12.74 3.95
CA CYS A 57 2.42 11.56 3.70
C CYS A 57 0.92 11.82 3.91
N TYR A 58 0.12 11.38 2.94
CA TYR A 58 -1.32 11.16 3.05
C TYR A 58 -1.58 9.65 3.06
N CYS A 59 -2.23 9.13 4.10
CA CYS A 59 -2.66 7.73 4.15
C CYS A 59 -4.16 7.75 4.41
N PRO A 60 -5.01 7.20 3.52
CA PRO A 60 -6.42 7.02 3.82
C PRO A 60 -6.57 5.97 4.93
N ASP A 61 -7.36 6.30 5.96
CA ASP A 61 -7.77 5.37 7.03
C ASP A 61 -8.51 4.14 6.46
#